data_AF-A0A7J3GCD8-F1
#
_entry.id   AF-A0A7J3GCD8-F1
#
_cell.length_a   1.000
_cell.length_b   1.000
_cell.length_c   1.000
_cell.angle_alpha   90.00
_cell.angle_beta   90.00
_cell.angle_gamma   90.00
#
_symmetry.space_group_name_H-M   'P 1'
#
loop_
_entity.id
_entity.type
_entity.pdbx_description
1 polymer ?
#
loop_
_entity_poly.entity_id
_entity_poly.type
_entity_poly.pdbx_seq_one_letter_code
_entity_poly.pdbx_strand_id
1 'polypeptide(L)'
;MSRDQFVGILLLLIGVLGIIFYGWLVFLTEWSMLVLQLTGFIAVATILAIISWIGYTLATTPPPKPIEEIEKEIKEELKKAEETSKSETEKSGEGRREE
;
A
#
# COMPACT_ATOMS: atom_id res chain seq x y z
N MET A 1 21.19 24.39 -0.45
CA MET A 1 19.75 24.06 -0.39
C MET A 1 19.64 22.70 0.30
N SER A 2 18.93 22.59 1.41
CA SER A 2 18.73 21.28 2.07
C SER A 2 17.94 20.36 1.12
N ARG A 3 18.25 19.07 1.15
CA ARG A 3 17.60 18.08 0.26
C ARG A 3 16.08 18.10 0.43
N ASP A 4 15.63 18.33 1.65
CA ASP A 4 14.22 18.43 2.01
C ASP A 4 13.54 19.67 1.40
N GLN A 5 14.25 20.80 1.31
CA GLN A 5 13.74 22.02 0.68
C GLN A 5 13.64 21.86 -0.85
N PHE A 6 14.55 21.10 -1.46
CA PHE A 6 14.47 20.78 -2.89
C PHE A 6 13.26 19.90 -3.21
N VAL A 7 13.01 18.85 -2.41
CA VAL A 7 11.82 18.00 -2.56
C VAL A 7 10.54 18.80 -2.35
N GLY A 8 10.50 19.68 -1.34
CA GLY A 8 9.35 20.56 -1.10
C GLY A 8 9.06 21.49 -2.28
N ILE A 9 10.08 22.12 -2.85
CA ILE A 9 9.93 23.01 -4.01
C ILE A 9 9.54 22.24 -5.27
N LEU A 10 10.09 21.04 -5.47
CA LEU A 10 9.74 20.18 -6.60
C LEU A 10 8.26 19.76 -6.54
N LEU A 11 7.78 19.34 -5.36
CA LEU A 11 6.37 19.02 -5.14
C LEU A 11 5.47 20.23 -5.35
N LEU A 12 5.88 21.41 -4.87
CA LEU A 12 5.14 22.66 -5.08
C LEU A 12 5.03 22.98 -6.57
N LEU A 13 6.14 22.94 -7.31
CA LEU A 13 6.15 23.22 -8.74
C LEU A 13 5.28 22.25 -9.53
N ILE A 14 5.34 20.95 -9.22
CA ILE A 14 4.49 19.94 -9.87
C ILE A 14 3.02 20.21 -9.57
N GLY A 15 2.67 20.52 -8.31
CA GLY A 15 1.30 20.84 -7.93
C GLY A 15 0.77 22.09 -8.64
N VAL A 16 1.57 23.17 -8.65
CA VAL A 16 1.19 24.43 -9.30
C VAL A 16 1.06 24.25 -10.82
N LEU A 17 2.00 23.56 -11.46
CA LEU A 17 1.91 23.22 -12.89
C LEU A 17 0.67 22.37 -13.18
N GLY A 18 0.36 21.38 -12.34
CA GLY A 18 -0.82 20.55 -12.47
C GLY A 18 -2.11 21.36 -12.41
N ILE A 19 -2.23 22.31 -11.46
CA ILE A 19 -3.39 23.19 -11.33
C ILE A 19 -3.55 24.09 -12.56
N ILE A 20 -2.45 24.71 -13.01
CA ILE A 20 -2.47 25.61 -14.17
C ILE A 20 -2.86 24.84 -15.43
N PHE A 21 -2.27 23.67 -15.66
CA PHE A 21 -2.54 22.84 -16.83
C PHE A 21 -3.96 22.28 -16.81
N TYR A 22 -4.43 21.75 -15.68
CA TYR A 22 -5.80 21.25 -15.53
C TYR A 22 -6.82 22.38 -15.72
N GLY A 23 -6.59 23.53 -15.08
CA GLY A 23 -7.43 24.72 -15.25
C GLY A 23 -7.49 25.18 -16.71
N TRP A 24 -6.35 25.22 -17.41
CA TRP A 24 -6.31 25.55 -18.83
C TRP A 24 -7.12 24.57 -19.68
N LEU A 25 -6.97 23.26 -19.44
CA LEU A 25 -7.69 22.22 -20.17
C LEU A 25 -9.21 22.28 -19.94
N VAL A 26 -9.63 22.64 -18.72
CA VAL A 26 -11.05 22.71 -18.34
C VAL A 26 -11.71 24.02 -18.79
N PHE A 27 -11.04 25.17 -18.70
CA PHE A 27 -11.68 26.46 -18.95
C PHE A 27 -11.48 27.03 -20.35
N LEU A 28 -10.36 26.71 -21.03
CA LEU A 28 -9.98 27.34 -22.31
C LEU A 28 -10.09 26.42 -23.51
N THR A 29 -10.51 25.16 -23.31
CA THR A 29 -10.51 24.13 -24.34
C THR A 29 -11.92 23.55 -24.51
N GLU A 30 -12.37 23.31 -25.75
CA GLU A 30 -13.70 22.72 -26.06
C GLU A 30 -13.90 21.31 -25.47
N TRP A 31 -12.80 20.68 -25.06
CA TRP A 31 -12.75 19.35 -24.46
C TRP A 31 -13.12 19.37 -22.96
N SER A 32 -13.45 20.55 -22.41
CA SER A 32 -13.86 20.76 -21.02
C SER A 32 -14.85 19.71 -20.52
N MET A 33 -15.90 19.45 -21.29
CA MET A 33 -16.94 18.49 -20.93
C MET A 33 -16.38 17.07 -20.79
N LEU A 34 -15.49 16.66 -21.70
CA LEU A 34 -14.86 15.34 -21.71
C LEU A 34 -13.89 15.21 -20.52
N VAL A 35 -13.10 16.25 -20.24
CA VAL A 35 -12.15 16.29 -19.12
C VAL A 35 -12.89 16.20 -17.78
N LEU A 36 -13.97 16.96 -17.60
CA LEU A 36 -14.80 16.94 -16.40
C LEU A 36 -15.52 15.60 -16.21
N GLN A 37 -16.04 15.01 -17.29
CA GLN A 37 -16.63 13.67 -17.25
C GLN A 37 -15.59 12.62 -16.85
N LEU A 38 -14.37 12.71 -17.38
CA LEU A 38 -13.30 11.77 -17.07
C LEU A 38 -12.86 11.88 -15.61
N THR A 39 -12.64 13.09 -15.08
CA THR A 39 -12.25 13.26 -13.67
C THR A 39 -13.37 12.87 -12.72
N GLY A 40 -14.62 13.21 -13.04
CA GLY A 40 -15.79 12.74 -12.31
C GLY A 40 -15.94 11.23 -12.33
N PHE A 41 -15.74 10.59 -13.49
CA PHE A 41 -15.76 9.15 -13.63
C PHE A 41 -14.66 8.49 -12.80
N ILE A 42 -13.42 8.99 -12.85
CA ILE A 42 -12.30 8.45 -12.06
C ILE A 42 -12.60 8.56 -10.56
N ALA A 43 -13.15 9.69 -10.09
CA ALA A 43 -13.54 9.86 -8.70
C ALA A 43 -14.55 8.80 -8.26
N VAL A 44 -15.62 8.60 -9.04
CA VAL A 44 -16.65 7.60 -8.74
C VAL A 44 -16.12 6.17 -8.89
N ALA A 45 -15.38 5.89 -9.96
CA ALA A 45 -14.78 4.59 -10.23
C ALA A 45 -13.80 4.17 -9.12
N THR A 46 -13.08 5.11 -8.51
CA THR A 46 -12.20 4.81 -7.38
C THR A 46 -13.00 4.33 -6.17
N ILE A 47 -14.11 5.00 -5.85
CA ILE A 47 -15.00 4.59 -4.75
C ILE A 47 -15.63 3.23 -5.05
N LEU A 48 -16.16 3.04 -6.26
CA LEU A 48 -16.75 1.78 -6.67
C LEU A 48 -15.72 0.64 -6.72
N ALA A 49 -14.49 0.90 -7.14
CA ALA A 49 -13.42 -0.09 -7.13
C ALA A 49 -13.12 -0.58 -5.71
N ILE A 50 -13.10 0.32 -4.71
CA ILE A 50 -12.93 -0.06 -3.31
C ILE A 50 -14.09 -0.94 -2.84
N ILE A 51 -15.34 -0.54 -3.12
CA ILE A 51 -16.54 -1.31 -2.73
C ILE A 51 -16.54 -2.68 -3.41
N SER A 52 -16.26 -2.73 -4.71
CA SER A 52 -16.15 -3.98 -5.46
C SER A 52 -15.03 -4.87 -4.96
N TRP A 53 -13.88 -4.30 -4.57
CA TRP A 53 -12.78 -5.07 -3.99
C TRP A 53 -13.18 -5.70 -2.66
N ILE A 54 -13.85 -4.94 -1.78
CA ILE A 54 -14.35 -5.46 -0.50
C ILE A 54 -15.39 -6.56 -0.76
N GLY A 55 -16.35 -6.30 -1.66
CA GLY A 55 -17.35 -7.28 -2.06
C GLY A 55 -16.73 -8.56 -2.64
N TYR A 56 -15.69 -8.42 -3.45
CA TYR A 56 -14.92 -9.54 -3.98
C TYR A 56 -14.26 -10.34 -2.85
N THR A 57 -13.62 -9.68 -1.89
CA THR A 57 -13.03 -10.38 -0.74
C THR A 57 -14.08 -11.10 0.09
N LEU A 58 -15.23 -10.49 0.38
CA LEU A 58 -16.30 -11.16 1.15
C LEU A 58 -16.93 -12.34 0.41
N ALA A 59 -17.11 -12.21 -0.91
CA ALA A 59 -17.66 -13.28 -1.75
C ALA A 59 -16.69 -14.46 -1.93
N THR A 60 -15.39 -14.19 -1.87
CA THR A 60 -14.34 -15.21 -2.10
C THR A 60 -13.68 -15.70 -0.82
N THR A 61 -13.93 -15.07 0.33
CA THR A 61 -13.54 -15.62 1.63
C THR A 61 -14.61 -16.58 2.12
N PRO A 62 -14.36 -17.90 2.17
CA PRO A 62 -15.21 -18.81 2.92
C PRO A 62 -15.25 -18.36 4.38
N PRO A 63 -16.38 -18.58 5.08
CA PRO A 63 -16.60 -18.10 6.43
C PRO A 63 -15.41 -18.44 7.33
N PRO A 64 -14.94 -17.48 8.14
CA PRO A 64 -13.72 -17.62 8.93
C PRO A 64 -13.76 -18.93 9.71
N LYS A 65 -12.77 -19.79 9.48
CA LYS A 65 -12.61 -21.04 10.22
C LYS A 65 -12.53 -20.72 11.73
N PRO A 66 -13.07 -21.57 12.61
CA PRO A 66 -13.08 -21.33 14.05
C PRO A 66 -11.68 -20.97 14.56
N ILE A 67 -11.64 -19.92 15.38
CA ILE A 67 -10.44 -19.20 15.83
C ILE A 67 -9.40 -20.13 16.50
N GLU A 68 -9.84 -21.27 17.03
CA GLU A 68 -9.01 -22.25 17.74
C GLU A 68 -7.97 -22.97 16.84
N GLU A 69 -8.26 -23.21 15.56
CA GLU A 69 -7.31 -23.86 14.64
C GLU A 69 -6.22 -22.88 14.19
N ILE A 70 -6.62 -21.63 13.92
CA ILE A 70 -5.72 -20.54 13.51
C ILE A 70 -4.75 -20.18 14.64
N GLU A 71 -5.22 -20.15 15.89
CA GLU A 71 -4.36 -19.89 17.05
C GLU A 71 -3.35 -21.03 17.30
N LYS A 72 -3.73 -22.28 17.02
CA LYS A 72 -2.82 -23.43 17.14
C LYS A 72 -1.76 -23.44 16.04
N GLU A 73 -2.13 -23.20 14.79
CA GLU A 73 -1.18 -23.12 13.66
C GLU A 73 -0.20 -21.94 13.83
N ILE A 74 -0.67 -20.76 14.25
CA ILE A 74 0.20 -19.60 14.50
C ILE A 74 1.15 -19.86 15.68
N LYS A 75 0.69 -20.51 16.76
CA LYS A 75 1.57 -20.89 17.89
C LYS A 75 2.62 -21.91 17.47
N GLU A 76 2.29 -22.87 16.61
CA GLU A 76 3.25 -23.84 16.09
C GLU A 76 4.32 -23.18 15.20
N GLU A 77 3.90 -22.30 14.27
CA GLU A 77 4.81 -21.54 13.42
C GLU A 77 5.74 -20.62 14.23
N LEU A 78 5.21 -19.90 15.23
CA LEU A 78 5.98 -19.05 16.14
C LEU A 78 7.02 -19.87 16.92
N LYS A 79 6.61 -21.02 17.46
CA LYS A 79 7.51 -21.88 18.23
C LYS A 79 8.64 -22.43 17.37
N LYS A 80 8.33 -22.83 16.14
CA LYS A 80 9.31 -23.32 15.16
C LYS A 80 10.28 -22.22 14.72
N ALA A 81 9.79 -20.99 14.55
CA ALA A 81 10.61 -19.82 14.26
C ALA A 81 11.55 -19.49 15.43
N GLU A 82 11.07 -19.56 16.67
CA GLU A 82 11.87 -19.31 17.88
C GLU A 82 12.95 -20.39 18.09
N GLU A 83 12.62 -21.66 17.86
CA GLU A 83 13.57 -22.78 17.90
C GLU A 83 14.65 -22.64 16.80
N THR A 84 14.28 -22.18 15.61
CA THR A 84 15.22 -21.91 14.51
C THR A 84 16.15 -20.74 14.83
N SER A 85 15.62 -19.64 15.38
CA SER A 85 16.44 -18.49 15.79
C SER A 85 17.37 -18.78 16.98
N LYS A 86 16.95 -19.63 17.93
CA LYS A 86 17.83 -20.11 19.02
C LYS A 86 18.95 -21.00 18.49
N SER A 87 18.64 -21.91 17.57
CA SER A 87 19.62 -22.79 16.92
C SER A 87 20.67 -22.01 16.12
N GLU A 88 20.27 -20.94 15.41
CA GLU A 88 21.19 -20.07 14.69
C GLU A 88 22.07 -19.22 15.63
N THR A 89 21.51 -18.77 16.77
CA THR A 89 22.24 -17.99 17.77
C THR A 89 23.29 -18.84 18.51
N GLU A 90 22.97 -20.11 18.83
CA GLU A 90 23.93 -21.04 19.44
C GLU A 90 25.06 -21.42 18.49
N LYS A 91 24.75 -21.71 17.21
CA LYS A 91 25.79 -21.99 16.19
C LYS A 91 26.69 -20.78 15.90
N SER A 92 26.15 -19.56 15.93
CA SER A 92 26.93 -18.34 15.73
C SER A 92 27.77 -17.96 16.96
N GLY A 93 27.37 -18.38 18.16
CA GLY A 93 28.11 -18.18 19.41
C GLY A 93 29.28 -19.14 19.63
N GLU A 94 29.16 -20.40 19.18
CA GLU A 94 30.22 -21.41 19.30
C GLU A 94 31.40 -21.15 18.35
N GLY A 95 31.11 -20.77 17.09
CA GLY A 95 32.13 -20.48 16.07
C GLY A 95 32.96 -19.21 16.34
N ARG A 96 32.62 -18.41 17.35
CA ARG A 96 33.38 -17.22 17.76
C ARG A 96 34.23 -17.43 19.01
N ARG A 97 34.11 -18.60 19.67
CA ARG A 97 34.90 -18.95 20.87
C ARG A 97 36.08 -19.87 20.55
N GLU A 98 36.16 -20.43 19.34
CA GLU A 98 37.24 -21.32 18.91
C GLU A 98 38.30 -20.67 18.00
N GLU A 99 38.22 -19.35 17.74
CA GLU A 99 39.32 -18.55 17.12
C GLU A 99 40.11 -17.74 18.15
#